data_AF-A0A258LN54-F1
#
_entry.id   AF-A0A258LN54-F1
#
_cell.length_a   1.000
_cell.length_b   1.000
_cell.length_c   1.000
_cell.angle_alpha   90.00
_cell.angle_beta   90.00
_cell.angle_gamma   90.00
#
_symmetry.space_group_name_H-M   'P 1'
#
loop_
_entity.id
_entity.type
_entity.pdbx_description
1 polymer ?
#
loop_
_entity_poly.entity_id
_entity_poly.type
_entity_poly.pdbx_seq_one_letter_code
_entity_poly.pdbx_strand_id
1 'polypeptide(L)' 'MPAAPVSARQISASLALLGLTAAELATRSGLSEVDVAAAEMGAANEMQARLVRTAIEQAGIEFLNGGSPG' A
#
# COMPACT_ATOMS: atom_id res chain seq x y z
N MET A 1 -11.43 3.12 -15.01
CA MET A 1 -11.41 1.76 -14.41
C MET A 1 -10.77 1.90 -13.03
N PRO A 2 -11.27 1.27 -11.95
CA PRO A 2 -10.58 1.35 -10.66
C PRO A 2 -9.19 0.70 -10.80
N ALA A 3 -8.15 1.38 -10.32
CA ALA A 3 -6.79 0.85 -10.29
C ALA A 3 -6.77 -0.50 -9.57
N ALA A 4 -6.01 -1.46 -10.09
CA ALA A 4 -5.92 -2.80 -9.52
C ALA A 4 -5.48 -2.71 -8.04
N PRO A 5 -6.06 -3.52 -7.14
CA PRO A 5 -5.66 -3.51 -5.73
C PRO A 5 -4.18 -3.85 -5.60
N VAL A 6 -3.43 -3.08 -4.80
CA VAL A 6 -2.04 -3.38 -4.46
C VAL A 6 -1.97 -4.69 -3.70
N SER A 7 -1.16 -5.61 -4.19
CA SER A 7 -1.00 -6.93 -3.58
C SER A 7 -0.14 -6.84 -2.31
N ALA A 8 -0.36 -7.73 -1.35
CA ALA A 8 0.49 -7.92 -0.17
C ALA A 8 1.99 -7.88 -0.48
N ARG A 9 2.41 -8.60 -1.53
CA ARG A 9 3.80 -8.64 -1.98
C ARG A 9 4.33 -7.29 -2.44
N GLN A 10 3.49 -6.48 -3.08
CA GLN A 10 3.85 -5.12 -3.51
C GLN A 10 3.97 -4.19 -2.31
N ILE A 11 3.10 -4.35 -1.30
CA ILE A 11 3.17 -3.59 -0.05
C ILE A 11 4.49 -3.86 0.66
N SER A 12 4.82 -5.13 0.94
CA SER A 12 6.08 -5.45 1.64
C SER A 12 7.32 -5.09 0.82
N ALA A 13 7.30 -5.23 -0.51
CA ALA A 13 8.41 -4.77 -1.35
C ALA A 13 8.58 -3.25 -1.29
N SER A 14 7.48 -2.50 -1.26
CA SER A 14 7.51 -1.03 -1.16
C SER A 14 8.03 -0.57 0.20
N LEU A 15 7.60 -1.23 1.28
CA LEU A 15 8.12 -0.97 2.63
C LEU A 15 9.63 -1.22 2.71
N ALA A 16 10.11 -2.33 2.13
CA ALA A 16 11.52 -2.66 2.07
C ALA A 16 12.33 -1.62 1.27
N LEU A 17 11.79 -1.13 0.16
CA LEU A 17 12.42 -0.08 -0.66
C LEU A 17 12.47 1.27 0.05
N LEU A 18 11.43 1.63 0.79
CA LEU A 18 11.32 2.90 1.52
C LEU A 18 12.00 2.85 2.90
N GLY A 19 12.39 1.67 3.38
CA GLY A 19 12.87 1.49 4.76
C GLY A 19 11.79 1.79 5.81
N LEU A 20 10.50 1.65 5.44
CA LEU A 20 9.37 1.92 6.33
C LEU A 20 8.93 0.64 7.04
N THR A 21 8.43 0.80 8.27
CA THR A 21 7.79 -0.26 9.03
C THR A 21 6.28 -0.26 8.81
N ALA A 22 5.60 -1.36 9.15
CA ALA A 22 4.14 -1.43 9.13
C ALA A 22 3.48 -0.37 10.04
N ALA A 23 4.10 -0.05 11.17
CA ALA A 23 3.63 1.00 12.08
C ALA A 23 3.76 2.41 11.47
N GLU A 24 4.86 2.67 10.76
CA GLU A 24 5.04 3.93 10.02
C GLU A 24 4.00 4.05 8.90
N LEU A 25 3.74 2.96 8.19
CA LEU A 25 2.73 2.90 7.14
C LEU A 25 1.32 3.10 7.70
N ALA A 26 1.00 2.50 8.85
CA ALA A 26 -0.27 2.69 9.56
C ALA A 26 -0.49 4.18 9.87
N THR A 27 0.54 4.82 10.44
CA THR A 27 0.52 6.26 10.74
C THR A 27 0.32 7.12 9.49
N ARG A 28 1.00 6.80 8.38
CA ARG A 28 0.89 7.56 7.11
C ARG A 28 -0.41 7.32 6.36
N SER A 29 -0.96 6.11 6.44
CA SER A 29 -2.20 5.72 5.77
C SER A 29 -3.46 6.04 6.57
N GLY A 30 -3.31 6.41 7.85
CA GLY A 30 -4.43 6.61 8.77
C GLY A 30 -5.15 5.31 9.14
N LEU A 31 -4.50 4.16 8.92
CA LEU A 31 -5.01 2.84 9.26
C LEU A 31 -4.47 2.37 10.61
N SER A 32 -5.12 1.37 11.21
CA SER A 32 -4.56 0.70 12.38
C SER A 32 -3.45 -0.26 11.95
N GLU A 33 -2.51 -0.57 12.85
CA GLU A 33 -1.46 -1.57 12.58
C GLU A 33 -2.05 -2.94 12.22
N VAL A 34 -3.22 -3.28 12.78
CA VAL A 34 -3.97 -4.51 12.45
C VAL A 34 -4.44 -4.51 10.99
N ASP A 35 -4.92 -3.38 10.49
CA ASP A 35 -5.35 -3.24 9.09
C ASP A 35 -4.18 -3.35 8.13
N VAL A 36 -3.02 -2.77 8.51
CA VAL A 36 -1.79 -2.89 7.72
C VAL A 36 -1.27 -4.32 7.73
N ALA A 37 -1.26 -5.00 8.89
CA ALA A 37 -0.90 -6.40 8.97
C ALA A 37 -1.83 -7.29 8.13
N ALA A 38 -3.14 -7.03 8.16
CA ALA A 38 -4.10 -7.70 7.29
C ALA A 38 -3.81 -7.42 5.80
N ALA A 39 -3.41 -6.20 5.45
CA ALA A 39 -3.00 -5.85 4.09
C ALA A 39 -1.74 -6.61 3.63
N GLU A 40 -0.73 -6.72 4.49
CA GLU A 40 0.49 -7.50 4.24
C GLU A 40 0.22 -9.01 4.15
N MET A 41 -0.86 -9.49 4.77
CA MET A 41 -1.33 -10.88 4.63
C MET A 41 -2.26 -11.10 3.43
N GLY A 42 -2.61 -10.05 2.69
CA GLY A 42 -3.52 -10.12 1.54
C GLY A 42 -5.00 -10.18 1.92
N ALA A 43 -5.35 -9.86 3.16
CA ALA A 43 -6.70 -9.78 3.69
C ALA A 43 -7.26 -8.34 3.72
N ALA A 44 -6.59 -7.38 3.08
CA ALA A 44 -7.11 -6.02 2.96
C ALA A 44 -8.32 -5.95 2.03
N ASN A 45 -9.33 -5.18 2.47
CA ASN A 45 -10.42 -4.75 1.61
C ASN A 45 -9.96 -3.67 0.61
N GLU A 46 -10.79 -3.38 -0.39
CA GLU A 46 -10.46 -2.40 -1.44
C GLU A 46 -10.13 -1.00 -0.90
N MET A 47 -10.77 -0.58 0.19
CA MET A 47 -10.52 0.73 0.80
C MET A 47 -9.15 0.78 1.47
N GLN A 48 -8.81 -0.24 2.26
CA GLN A 48 -7.51 -0.38 2.91
C GLN A 48 -6.39 -0.46 1.86
N ALA A 49 -6.58 -1.24 0.81
CA ALA A 49 -5.61 -1.35 -0.29
C ALA A 49 -5.37 0.02 -0.97
N ARG A 50 -6.43 0.82 -1.20
CA ARG A 50 -6.30 2.18 -1.76
C ARG A 50 -5.58 3.14 -0.82
N LEU A 51 -5.86 3.09 0.48
CA LEU A 51 -5.21 3.95 1.48
C LEU A 51 -3.72 3.61 1.61
N VAL A 52 -3.39 2.32 1.68
CA VAL A 52 -2.00 1.84 1.70
C VAL A 52 -1.27 2.25 0.42
N ARG A 53 -1.90 2.06 -0.75
CA ARG A 53 -1.34 2.50 -2.05
C ARG A 53 -1.02 3.99 -2.02
N THR A 54 -1.99 4.81 -1.66
CA THR A 54 -1.83 6.27 -1.61
C THR A 54 -0.71 6.67 -0.65
N ALA A 55 -0.62 6.05 0.53
CA ALA A 55 0.43 6.34 1.51
C ALA A 55 1.83 5.99 1.00
N ILE A 56 1.95 4.89 0.28
CA ILE A 56 3.21 4.48 -0.37
C ILE A 56 3.57 5.41 -1.54
N GLU A 57 2.57 5.85 -2.32
CA GLU A 57 2.75 6.84 -3.39
C GLU A 57 3.23 8.19 -2.85
N GLN A 58 2.62 8.67 -1.75
CA GLN A 58 3.06 9.88 -1.05
C GLN A 58 4.45 9.73 -0.42
N ALA A 59 4.89 8.49 -0.15
CA ALA A 59 6.23 8.22 0.37
C ALA A 59 7.31 8.18 -0.73
N GLY A 60 6.93 8.26 -2.01
CA GLY A 60 7.86 8.33 -3.15
C GLY A 60 7.92 7.08 -4.02
N ILE A 61 6.97 6.13 -3.89
CA ILE A 61 6.86 4.98 -4.80
C ILE A 61 5.64 5.13 -5.70
N GLU A 62 5.85 5.28 -7.00
CA GLU A 62 4.77 5.30 -7.98
C GLU A 62 4.39 3.87 -8.41
N PHE A 63 3.13 3.47 -8.15
CA PHE A 63 2.59 2.24 -8.71
C PHE A 63 2.08 2.50 -10.12
N LEU A 64 2.93 2.22 -11.11
CA LEU A 64 2.58 2.29 -12.52
C LEU A 64 1.53 1.22 -12.87
N ASN A 65 0.43 1.64 -13.48
CA ASN A 65 -0.64 0.75 -13.99
C ASN A 65 -0.20 0.02 -15.27
N GLY A 66 0.94 -0.69 -15.22
CA GLY A 66 1.41 -1.54 -16.31
C GLY A 66 1.54 -0.84 -17.67
N GLY A 67 1.87 0.46 -17.69
CA GLY A 67 2.04 1.23 -18.93
C GLY A 67 0.78 1.88 -19.50
N SER A 68 -0.35 1.86 -18.79
CA SER A 68 -1.49 2.71 -19.17
C SER A 68 -1.37 4.08 -18.49
N PRO A 69 -1.37 5.20 -19.23
CA PRO A 69 -1.51 6.52 -18.63
C PRO A 69 -2.86 6.58 -17.91
N GLY A 70 -2.82 7.00 -16.64
CA GLY A 70 -4.00 7.42 -15.91
C GLY A 70 -4.50 8.76 -16.42
#